data_AF-A0A6I9MH92-F1
#
_entry.id   AF-A0A6I9MH92-F1
#
_cell.length_a   1.000
_cell.length_b   1.000
_cell.length_c   1.000
_cell.angle_alpha   90.00
_cell.angle_beta   90.00
_cell.angle_gamma   90.00
#
_symmetry.space_group_name_H-M   'P 1'
#
loop_
_entity.id
_entity.type
_entity.pdbx_description
1 polymer ?
#
loop_
_entity_poly.entity_id
_entity_poly.type
_entity_poly.pdbx_seq_one_letter_code
_entity_poly.pdbx_strand_id
1 'polypeptide(L)'
;MNFDSLLSEINGFGTFQIRLVLIQALSRVTLPCHFLLNNFMAAVPDHHCNVLDDGGLFGNLTQEQKLSFGIPAEPDGTPSSCQMFTKPQYEHLAGFNSSDEAFTVQCQNGWVYDNSTYQSTLATEWDLVCSRKGLNKATATIFFIGVMLGAPLFGFLSDRMEVVITSTSS
;
A
#
# COMPACT_ATOMS: atom_id res chain seq x y z
N MET A 1 -31.80 -17.77 41.00
CA MET A 1 -32.04 -18.48 39.73
C MET A 1 -30.81 -18.28 38.86
N ASN A 2 -30.18 -19.35 38.39
CA ASN A 2 -28.97 -19.27 37.56
C ASN A 2 -29.34 -19.10 36.08
N PHE A 3 -28.53 -18.36 35.33
CA PHE A 3 -28.73 -18.07 33.91
C PHE A 3 -28.86 -19.35 33.07
N ASP A 4 -28.10 -20.40 33.43
CA ASP A 4 -28.17 -21.72 32.78
C ASP A 4 -29.55 -22.39 32.93
N SER A 5 -30.24 -22.16 34.06
CA SER A 5 -31.58 -22.70 34.30
C SER A 5 -32.61 -22.05 33.36
N LEU A 6 -32.52 -20.73 33.18
CA LEU A 6 -33.37 -19.99 32.24
C LEU A 6 -33.10 -20.41 30.78
N LEU A 7 -31.84 -20.58 30.40
CA LEU A 7 -31.44 -21.06 29.07
C LEU A 7 -31.98 -22.47 28.77
N SER A 8 -31.94 -23.37 29.76
CA SER A 8 -32.48 -24.72 29.61
C SER A 8 -34.00 -24.74 29.41
N GLU A 9 -34.70 -23.75 29.96
CA GLU A 9 -36.16 -23.63 29.92
C GLU A 9 -36.68 -23.01 28.61
N ILE A 10 -35.86 -22.20 27.93
CA ILE A 10 -36.14 -21.63 26.59
C ILE A 10 -35.56 -22.46 25.42
N ASN A 11 -35.32 -23.76 25.63
CA ASN A 11 -34.81 -24.72 24.64
C ASN A 11 -33.32 -24.55 24.25
N GLY A 12 -32.51 -23.92 25.10
CA GLY A 12 -31.05 -23.82 24.93
C GLY A 12 -30.62 -22.99 23.72
N PHE A 13 -29.46 -23.36 23.14
CA PHE A 13 -28.90 -22.71 21.96
C PHE A 13 -29.62 -23.17 20.68
N GLY A 14 -30.74 -22.53 20.37
CA GLY A 14 -31.61 -22.93 19.25
C GLY A 14 -31.01 -22.64 17.86
N THR A 15 -31.58 -23.25 16.81
CA THR A 15 -31.14 -23.09 15.41
C THR A 15 -31.11 -21.62 14.96
N PHE A 16 -31.99 -20.78 15.50
CA PHE A 16 -32.02 -19.34 15.24
C PHE A 16 -30.79 -18.62 15.82
N GLN A 17 -30.42 -18.91 17.07
CA GLN A 17 -29.22 -18.34 17.70
C GLN A 17 -27.96 -18.82 16.97
N ILE A 18 -27.90 -20.08 16.56
CA ILE A 18 -26.81 -20.61 15.74
C ILE A 18 -26.72 -19.86 14.40
N ARG A 19 -27.83 -19.68 13.69
CA ARG A 19 -27.86 -18.89 12.44
C ARG A 19 -27.39 -17.46 12.65
N LEU A 20 -27.84 -16.81 13.73
CA LEU A 20 -27.44 -15.44 14.06
C LEU A 20 -25.94 -15.35 14.35
N VAL A 21 -25.39 -16.29 15.12
CA VAL A 21 -23.94 -16.39 15.38
C VAL A 21 -23.16 -16.60 14.10
N LEU A 22 -23.63 -17.46 13.19
CA LEU A 22 -22.96 -17.68 11.90
C LEU A 22 -22.95 -16.42 11.02
N ILE A 23 -24.07 -15.69 10.94
CA ILE A 23 -24.16 -14.42 10.21
C ILE A 23 -23.22 -13.38 10.83
N GLN A 24 -23.18 -13.31 12.17
CA GLN A 24 -22.30 -12.40 12.89
C GLN A 24 -20.82 -12.78 12.73
N ALA A 25 -20.50 -14.08 12.67
CA ALA A 25 -19.14 -14.56 12.44
C ALA A 25 -18.66 -14.20 11.03
N LEU A 26 -19.50 -14.42 10.00
CA LEU A 26 -19.16 -14.09 8.62
C LEU A 26 -18.84 -12.60 8.45
N SER A 27 -19.65 -11.71 9.04
CA SER A 27 -19.40 -10.27 8.97
C SER A 27 -18.13 -9.84 9.69
N ARG A 28 -17.75 -10.54 10.77
CA ARG A 28 -16.52 -10.26 11.53
C ARG A 28 -15.26 -10.77 10.83
N VAL A 29 -15.32 -11.86 10.07
CA VAL A 29 -14.18 -12.40 9.31
C VAL A 29 -13.70 -11.41 8.23
N THR A 30 -14.60 -10.61 7.67
CA THR A 30 -14.27 -9.61 6.65
C THR A 30 -13.32 -8.52 7.16
N LEU A 31 -13.37 -8.16 8.45
CA LEU A 31 -12.54 -7.11 9.05
C LEU A 31 -11.03 -7.46 8.99
N PRO A 32 -10.55 -8.59 9.55
CA PRO A 32 -9.16 -9.01 9.41
C PRO A 32 -8.69 -9.11 7.96
N CYS A 33 -9.54 -9.59 7.05
CA CYS A 33 -9.21 -9.68 5.63
C CYS A 33 -8.91 -8.30 5.02
N HIS A 34 -9.70 -7.27 5.34
CA HIS A 34 -9.42 -5.90 4.89
C HIS A 34 -8.13 -5.33 5.48
N PHE A 35 -7.82 -5.61 6.74
CA PHE A 35 -6.56 -5.16 7.36
C PHE A 35 -5.34 -5.82 6.71
N LEU A 36 -5.41 -7.12 6.46
CA LEU A 36 -4.32 -7.85 5.80
C LEU A 36 -4.14 -7.39 4.36
N LEU A 37 -5.24 -7.21 3.61
CA LEU A 37 -5.20 -6.76 2.23
C LEU A 37 -4.43 -5.44 2.05
N ASN A 38 -4.56 -4.51 3.00
CA ASN A 38 -3.85 -3.22 2.91
C ASN A 38 -2.32 -3.38 2.90
N ASN A 39 -1.77 -4.37 3.60
CA ASN A 39 -0.33 -4.63 3.61
C ASN A 39 0.18 -5.05 2.23
N PHE A 40 -0.61 -5.85 1.50
CA PHE A 40 -0.25 -6.29 0.16
C PHE A 40 -0.48 -5.18 -0.88
N MET A 41 -1.57 -4.43 -0.77
CA MET A 41 -1.87 -3.35 -1.70
C MET A 41 -0.92 -2.15 -1.56
N ALA A 42 -0.40 -1.88 -0.36
CA ALA A 42 0.53 -0.78 -0.10
C ALA A 42 2.01 -1.19 -0.17
N ALA A 43 2.30 -2.43 -0.60
CA ALA A 43 3.67 -2.90 -0.79
C ALA A 43 4.36 -2.05 -1.88
N VAL A 44 5.62 -1.70 -1.64
CA VAL A 44 6.46 -1.00 -2.61
C VAL A 44 7.41 -2.04 -3.20
N PRO A 45 7.26 -2.46 -4.47
CA PRO A 45 8.19 -3.37 -5.11
C PRO A 45 9.53 -2.67 -5.37
N ASP A 46 10.55 -3.46 -5.70
CA ASP A 46 11.83 -2.93 -6.15
C ASP A 46 11.63 -2.09 -7.41
N HIS A 47 12.27 -0.94 -7.44
CA HIS A 47 12.08 0.06 -8.49
C HIS A 47 13.36 0.85 -8.71
N HIS A 48 13.44 1.45 -9.88
CA HIS A 48 14.53 2.32 -10.29
C HIS A 48 14.01 3.49 -11.12
N CYS A 49 14.81 4.57 -11.21
CA CYS A 49 14.43 5.70 -12.05
C CYS A 49 14.36 5.28 -13.51
N ASN A 50 13.36 5.79 -14.23
CA ASN A 50 13.31 5.64 -15.69
C ASN A 50 14.39 6.52 -16.33
N VAL A 51 15.38 5.90 -16.97
CA VAL A 51 16.44 6.63 -17.67
C VAL A 51 16.01 6.81 -19.13
N LEU A 52 15.69 8.05 -19.51
CA LEU A 52 15.29 8.35 -20.88
C LEU A 52 16.43 8.14 -21.87
N ASP A 53 16.06 7.64 -23.04
CA ASP A 53 16.95 7.46 -24.16
C ASP A 53 16.91 8.70 -25.05
N ASP A 54 17.97 9.52 -25.02
CA ASP A 54 18.09 10.73 -25.84
C ASP A 54 18.38 10.42 -27.34
N GLY A 55 18.25 9.16 -27.78
CA GLY A 55 18.42 8.76 -29.19
C GLY A 55 19.85 8.92 -29.74
N GLY A 56 20.80 9.37 -28.92
CA GLY A 56 22.22 9.48 -29.22
C GLY A 56 22.99 8.19 -28.95
N LEU A 57 24.28 8.31 -28.59
CA LEU A 57 25.15 7.17 -28.21
C LEU A 57 24.51 6.26 -27.14
N PHE A 58 23.68 6.85 -26.28
CA PHE A 58 22.94 6.17 -25.23
C PHE A 58 21.97 5.11 -25.78
N GLY A 59 21.36 5.33 -26.95
CA GLY A 59 20.35 4.44 -27.49
C GLY A 59 20.87 3.08 -27.94
N ASN A 60 22.14 3.03 -28.34
CA ASN A 60 22.81 1.79 -28.74
C ASN A 60 23.34 0.96 -27.56
N LEU A 61 23.26 1.47 -26.32
CA LEU A 61 23.70 0.75 -25.13
C LEU A 61 22.68 -0.29 -24.68
N THR A 62 23.18 -1.36 -24.08
CA THR A 62 22.32 -2.35 -23.41
C THR A 62 21.64 -1.74 -22.18
N GLN A 63 20.49 -2.30 -21.78
CA GLN A 63 19.73 -1.81 -20.63
C GLN A 63 20.57 -1.74 -19.34
N GLU A 64 21.39 -2.76 -19.10
CA GLU A 64 22.32 -2.83 -17.95
C GLU A 64 23.33 -1.68 -17.95
N GLN A 65 23.87 -1.35 -19.13
CA GLN A 65 24.78 -0.21 -19.27
C GLN A 65 24.05 1.11 -19.03
N LYS A 66 22.86 1.28 -19.59
CA LYS A 66 22.03 2.48 -19.37
C LYS A 66 21.76 2.72 -17.88
N LEU A 67 21.43 1.66 -17.15
CA LEU A 67 21.22 1.69 -15.70
C LEU A 67 22.50 2.09 -14.96
N SER A 68 23.64 1.46 -15.28
CA SER A 68 24.91 1.75 -14.61
C SER A 68 25.41 3.19 -14.80
N PHE A 69 25.13 3.82 -15.95
CA PHE A 69 25.56 5.19 -16.24
C PHE A 69 24.53 6.25 -15.86
N GLY A 70 23.26 5.86 -15.72
CA GLY A 70 22.14 6.74 -15.38
C GLY A 70 21.81 6.78 -13.89
N ILE A 71 22.17 5.74 -13.14
CA ILE A 71 21.79 5.57 -11.73
C ILE A 71 23.06 5.43 -10.87
N PRO A 72 23.21 6.23 -9.80
CA PRO A 72 24.31 6.08 -8.86
C PRO A 72 24.20 4.75 -8.10
N ALA A 73 25.35 4.16 -7.77
CA ALA A 73 25.39 3.01 -6.86
C ALA A 73 25.40 3.48 -5.40
N GLU A 74 24.61 2.83 -4.55
CA GLU A 74 24.68 2.96 -3.10
C GLU A 74 25.99 2.40 -2.54
N PRO A 75 26.32 2.70 -1.27
CA PRO A 75 27.51 2.18 -0.60
C PRO A 75 27.60 0.65 -0.56
N ASP A 76 26.48 -0.05 -0.73
CA ASP A 76 26.38 -1.51 -0.80
C ASP A 76 26.62 -2.08 -2.21
N GLY A 77 26.82 -1.21 -3.20
CA GLY A 77 27.02 -1.57 -4.61
C GLY A 77 25.73 -1.84 -5.38
N THR A 78 24.56 -1.67 -4.75
CA THR A 78 23.26 -1.76 -5.43
C THR A 78 22.93 -0.44 -6.13
N PRO A 79 22.11 -0.44 -7.20
CA PRO A 79 21.70 0.79 -7.88
C PRO A 79 20.62 1.54 -7.10
N SER A 80 20.69 2.87 -7.11
CA SER A 80 19.75 3.72 -6.37
C SER A 80 18.35 3.67 -6.93
N SER A 81 17.39 3.31 -6.07
CA SER A 81 15.97 3.30 -6.42
C SER A 81 15.39 4.71 -6.57
N CYS A 82 16.00 5.71 -5.93
CA CYS A 82 15.40 7.04 -5.73
C CYS A 82 16.17 8.20 -6.36
N GLN A 83 17.39 7.95 -6.82
CA GLN A 83 18.26 8.98 -7.37
C GLN A 83 18.73 8.60 -8.77
N MET A 84 18.96 9.60 -9.61
CA MET A 84 19.54 9.46 -10.93
C MET A 84 20.57 10.56 -11.16
N PHE A 85 21.50 10.33 -12.09
CA PHE A 85 22.39 11.38 -12.56
C PHE A 85 21.63 12.38 -13.44
N THR A 86 21.94 13.67 -13.29
CA THR A 86 21.34 14.74 -14.10
C THR A 86 21.69 14.61 -15.58
N LYS A 87 22.91 14.13 -15.88
CA LYS A 87 23.36 13.75 -17.22
C LYS A 87 23.93 12.33 -17.14
N PRO A 88 23.59 11.42 -18.08
CA PRO A 88 24.18 10.09 -18.10
C PRO A 88 25.70 10.18 -18.31
N GLN A 89 26.48 9.45 -17.51
CA GLN A 89 27.95 9.54 -17.51
C GLN A 89 28.60 8.77 -18.69
N TYR A 90 28.17 8.99 -19.94
CA TYR A 90 28.83 8.40 -21.11
C TYR A 90 30.18 9.07 -21.43
N GLU A 91 30.49 10.22 -20.84
CA GLU A 91 31.75 10.95 -21.08
C GLU A 91 32.97 10.12 -20.65
N HIS A 92 32.80 9.22 -19.67
CA HIS A 92 33.81 8.22 -19.29
C HIS A 92 34.07 7.17 -20.39
N LEU A 93 33.11 6.88 -21.28
CA LEU A 93 33.29 5.98 -22.43
C LEU A 93 33.97 6.69 -23.61
N ALA A 94 33.81 8.01 -23.74
CA ALA A 94 34.36 8.79 -24.86
C ALA A 94 35.78 9.34 -24.60
N GLY A 95 36.36 9.08 -23.42
CA GLY A 95 37.70 9.56 -23.05
C GLY A 95 37.79 11.07 -22.84
N PHE A 96 36.65 11.75 -22.69
CA PHE A 96 36.60 13.17 -22.37
C PHE A 96 36.56 13.34 -20.84
N ASN A 97 37.65 13.85 -20.27
CA ASN A 97 37.69 14.37 -18.90
C ASN A 97 36.94 15.71 -18.85
N SER A 98 35.62 15.68 -18.97
CA SER A 98 34.80 16.82 -18.58
C SER A 98 34.59 16.74 -17.08
N SER A 99 35.21 17.68 -16.38
CA SER A 99 35.02 17.95 -14.95
C SER A 99 33.65 18.59 -14.66
N ASP A 100 32.59 18.14 -15.33
CA ASP A 100 31.22 18.42 -14.94
C ASP A 100 30.88 17.42 -13.85
N GLU A 101 30.88 17.86 -12.59
CA GLU A 101 30.51 17.01 -11.46
C GLU A 101 29.14 16.36 -11.74
N ALA A 102 29.10 15.03 -11.72
CA ALA A 102 27.86 14.29 -11.93
C ALA A 102 26.92 14.50 -10.74
N PHE A 103 26.06 15.52 -10.82
CA PHE A 103 25.08 15.81 -9.78
C PHE A 103 23.96 14.76 -9.78
N THR A 104 23.74 14.16 -8.61
CA THR A 104 22.61 13.28 -8.33
C THR A 104 21.36 14.08 -8.00
N VAL A 105 20.25 13.77 -8.66
CA VAL A 105 18.93 14.38 -8.44
C VAL A 105 17.88 13.31 -8.21
N GLN A 106 16.71 13.68 -7.67
CA GLN A 106 15.58 12.74 -7.61
C GLN A 106 15.08 12.39 -9.01
N CYS A 107 14.54 11.18 -9.18
CA CYS A 107 13.99 10.71 -10.46
C CYS A 107 13.03 11.76 -11.07
N GLN A 108 13.33 12.25 -12.27
CA GLN A 108 12.49 13.24 -12.96
C GLN A 108 11.56 12.61 -14.01
N ASN A 109 11.95 11.45 -14.54
CA ASN A 109 11.32 10.84 -15.71
C ASN A 109 10.40 9.66 -15.37
N GLY A 110 9.98 9.59 -14.10
CA GLY A 110 9.16 8.50 -13.56
C GLY A 110 10.00 7.31 -13.09
N TRP A 111 9.31 6.21 -12.80
CA TRP A 111 9.88 5.00 -12.22
C TRP A 111 9.56 3.78 -13.05
N VAL A 112 10.47 2.81 -13.02
CA VAL A 112 10.27 1.47 -13.58
C VAL A 112 10.25 0.51 -12.40
N TYR A 113 9.17 -0.27 -12.30
CA TYR A 113 8.91 -1.20 -11.22
C TYR A 113 9.17 -2.64 -11.66
N ASP A 114 9.72 -3.45 -10.77
CA ASP A 114 9.79 -4.90 -10.98
C ASP A 114 8.42 -5.54 -10.69
N ASN A 115 7.86 -6.16 -11.72
CA ASN A 115 6.56 -6.83 -11.68
C ASN A 115 6.67 -8.33 -11.36
N SER A 116 7.83 -8.83 -10.95
CA SER A 116 8.07 -10.24 -10.63
C SER A 116 7.18 -10.76 -9.50
N THR A 117 6.96 -9.95 -8.46
CA THR A 117 6.22 -10.32 -7.25
C THR A 117 4.79 -9.76 -7.25
N TYR A 118 4.61 -8.52 -7.69
CA TYR A 118 3.33 -7.84 -7.71
C TYR A 118 3.11 -7.20 -9.08
N GLN A 119 1.97 -7.48 -9.71
CA GLN A 119 1.59 -6.86 -11.00
C GLN A 119 1.26 -5.38 -10.85
N SER A 120 0.49 -5.04 -9.82
CA SER A 120 0.11 -3.68 -9.51
C SER A 120 -0.14 -3.54 -8.01
N THR A 121 0.29 -2.41 -7.47
CA THR A 121 0.06 -2.00 -6.08
C THR A 121 -0.36 -0.55 -6.06
N LEU A 122 -0.94 -0.11 -4.95
CA LEU A 122 -1.26 1.31 -4.75
C LEU A 122 0.00 2.18 -4.84
N ALA A 123 1.16 1.63 -4.46
CA ALA A 123 2.44 2.32 -4.60
C ALA A 123 2.86 2.55 -6.06
N THR A 124 2.69 1.54 -6.92
CA THR A 124 3.10 1.60 -8.33
C THR A 124 2.11 2.41 -9.19
N GLU A 125 0.82 2.39 -8.84
CA GLU A 125 -0.21 3.08 -9.63
C GLU A 125 -0.21 4.60 -9.42
N TRP A 126 0.23 5.05 -8.24
CA TRP A 126 0.22 6.47 -7.87
C TRP A 126 1.62 7.03 -7.59
N ASP A 127 2.68 6.26 -7.88
CA ASP A 127 4.07 6.60 -7.63
C ASP A 127 4.36 7.04 -6.18
N LEU A 128 3.86 6.27 -5.20
CA LEU A 128 4.10 6.51 -3.76
C LEU A 128 5.44 5.90 -3.32
N VAL A 129 6.50 6.24 -4.02
CA VAL A 129 7.87 5.79 -3.73
C VAL A 129 8.76 6.91 -3.22
N CYS A 130 9.93 6.55 -2.67
CA CYS A 130 10.94 7.49 -2.19
C CYS A 130 10.36 8.55 -1.23
N SER A 131 10.37 9.83 -1.62
CA SER A 131 9.82 10.94 -0.83
C SER A 131 8.33 10.76 -0.49
N ARG A 132 7.56 10.12 -1.39
CA ARG A 132 6.11 9.91 -1.25
C ARG A 132 5.74 8.61 -0.55
N LYS A 133 6.71 7.78 -0.15
CA LYS A 133 6.47 6.51 0.57
C LYS A 133 5.68 6.68 1.87
N GLY A 134 5.79 7.86 2.51
CA GLY A 134 5.01 8.18 3.72
C GLY A 134 3.50 8.23 3.49
N LEU A 135 3.05 8.56 2.28
CA LEU A 135 1.62 8.68 1.95
C LEU A 135 0.91 7.32 2.01
N ASN A 136 1.61 6.21 1.72
CA ASN A 136 1.05 4.86 1.88
C ASN A 136 0.66 4.60 3.35
N LYS A 137 1.50 5.05 4.29
CA LYS A 137 1.22 4.93 5.73
C LYS A 137 0.09 5.87 6.17
N ALA A 138 -0.01 7.05 5.55
CA ALA A 138 -1.10 7.98 5.82
C ALA A 138 -2.47 7.38 5.46
N THR A 139 -2.58 6.69 4.33
CA THR A 139 -3.83 6.01 3.91
C THR A 139 -4.31 5.02 4.96
N ALA A 140 -3.42 4.18 5.50
CA ALA A 140 -3.76 3.25 6.58
C ALA A 140 -4.21 4.00 7.85
N THR A 141 -3.50 5.08 8.21
CA THR A 141 -3.83 5.89 9.39
C THR A 141 -5.23 6.52 9.28
N ILE A 142 -5.57 7.07 8.11
CA ILE A 142 -6.89 7.65 7.83
C ILE A 142 -7.98 6.58 7.98
N PHE A 143 -7.74 5.36 7.48
CA PHE A 143 -8.67 4.24 7.63
C PHE A 143 -8.93 3.92 9.11
N PHE A 144 -7.88 3.80 9.94
CA PHE A 144 -8.04 3.51 11.37
C PHE A 144 -8.77 4.63 12.13
N ILE A 145 -8.51 5.89 11.79
CA ILE A 145 -9.25 7.03 12.35
C ILE A 145 -10.74 6.93 11.98
N GLY A 146 -11.04 6.59 10.72
CA GLY A 146 -12.41 6.36 10.26
C GLY A 146 -13.12 5.25 11.05
N VAL A 147 -12.44 4.13 11.30
CA VAL A 147 -12.98 3.03 12.13
C VAL A 147 -13.18 3.49 13.59
N MET A 148 -12.23 4.21 14.16
CA MET A 148 -12.28 4.71 15.55
C MET A 148 -13.47 5.63 15.77
N LEU A 149 -13.77 6.52 14.82
CA LEU A 149 -14.90 7.44 14.90
C LEU A 149 -16.22 6.77 14.48
N GLY A 150 -16.18 5.89 13.47
CA GLY A 150 -17.35 5.21 12.96
C GLY A 150 -17.96 4.24 13.97
N ALA A 151 -17.16 3.44 14.67
CA ALA A 151 -17.65 2.44 15.62
C ALA A 151 -18.61 3.01 16.69
N PRO A 152 -18.27 4.06 17.45
CA PRO A 152 -19.18 4.63 18.44
C PRO A 152 -20.39 5.34 17.80
N LEU A 153 -20.22 5.99 16.65
CA LEU A 153 -21.32 6.66 15.95
C LEU A 153 -22.38 5.67 15.47
N PHE A 154 -21.96 4.60 14.78
CA PHE A 154 -22.87 3.57 14.31
C PHE A 154 -23.45 2.74 15.46
N GLY A 155 -22.69 2.51 16.54
CA GLY A 155 -23.21 1.91 17.76
C GLY A 155 -24.35 2.74 18.36
N PHE A 156 -24.12 4.04 18.56
CA PHE A 156 -25.14 4.95 19.09
C PHE A 156 -26.38 5.04 18.20
N LEU A 157 -26.21 5.08 16.87
CA LEU A 157 -27.32 5.07 15.93
C LEU A 157 -28.10 3.76 15.96
N SER A 158 -27.42 2.61 16.08
CA SER A 158 -28.06 1.30 16.21
C SER A 158 -28.96 1.26 17.44
N ASP A 159 -28.44 1.66 18.60
CA ASP A 159 -29.18 1.66 19.87
C ASP A 159 -30.40 2.59 19.79
N ARG A 160 -30.24 3.77 19.17
CA ARG A 160 -31.36 4.71 18.95
C ARG A 160 -32.43 4.13 18.04
N MET A 161 -32.06 3.48 16.95
CA MET A 161 -33.01 2.89 16.00
C MET A 161 -33.74 1.69 16.60
N GLU A 162 -33.05 0.86 17.39
CA GLU A 162 -33.64 -0.27 18.10
C GLU A 162 -34.65 0.19 19.18
N VAL A 163 -34.34 1.26 19.91
CA VAL A 163 -35.28 1.90 20.85
C VAL A 163 -36.49 2.50 20.12
N VAL A 164 -36.31 3.08 18.94
CA VAL A 164 -37.43 3.62 18.15
C VAL A 164 -38.36 2.51 17.66
N ILE A 165 -37.81 1.39 17.16
CA ILE A 165 -38.60 0.24 16.68
C ILE A 165 -39.40 -0.41 17.81
N THR A 166 -38.81 -0.54 19.00
CA THR A 166 -39.51 -1.09 20.18
C THR A 166 -40.59 -0.14 20.71
N SER A 167 -40.40 1.18 20.60
CA SER A 167 -41.39 2.19 21.02
C SER A 167 -42.61 2.32 20.09
N THR A 168 -42.48 1.96 18.82
CA THR A 168 -43.59 2.01 17.84
C THR A 168 -44.36 0.71 17.72
N SER A 169 -43.88 -0.38 18.34
CA SER A 169 -44.57 -1.68 18.40
C SER A 169 -45.35 -1.92 19.71
N SER A 170 -45.42 -0.94 20.61
CA SER A 170 -46.26 -0.97 21.83
C SER A 170 -47.39 0.03 21.70
#